data_AF-A4FQ70-F1
#
_entry.id   AF-A4FQ70-F1
#
_cell.length_a   1.000
_cell.length_b   1.000
_cell.length_c   1.000
_cell.angle_alpha   90.00
_cell.angle_beta   90.00
_cell.angle_gamma   90.00
#
_symmetry.space_group_name_H-M   'P 1'
#
loop_
_entity.id
_entity.type
_entity.pdbx_description
1 polymer ?
#
loop_
_entity_poly.entity_id
_entity_poly.type
_entity_poly.pdbx_seq_one_letter_code
_entity_poly.pdbx_strand_id
1 'polypeptide(L)' 'MYGSLDVRKFLWQQEDGLSRSGSGVPAQRSGEPNRISPEQVHRARIAVARRAENAADCRLLLDMLGLVPDGDGEAPVTR' A
#
# COMPACT_ATOMS: atom_id res chain seq x y z
N MET A 1 -11.45 8.71 -46.76
CA MET A 1 -11.35 8.88 -45.30
C MET A 1 -10.38 7.84 -44.75
N TYR A 2 -9.10 8.20 -44.58
CA TYR A 2 -8.01 7.28 -44.22
C TYR A 2 -7.37 7.61 -42.85
N GLY A 3 -7.94 8.54 -42.06
CA GLY A 3 -7.30 9.04 -40.84
C GLY A 3 -7.49 8.20 -39.57
N SER A 4 -8.35 7.18 -39.56
CA SER A 4 -8.65 6.44 -38.31
C SER A 4 -7.69 5.29 -38.02
N LEU A 5 -7.00 4.74 -39.03
CA LEU A 5 -6.11 3.58 -38.83
C LEU A 5 -4.72 4.03 -38.36
N ASP A 6 -4.23 5.15 -38.86
CA ASP A 6 -2.94 5.71 -38.44
C ASP A 6 -2.96 6.18 -36.98
N VAL A 7 -4.09 6.73 -36.52
CA VAL A 7 -4.27 7.15 -35.12
C VAL A 7 -4.21 5.94 -34.18
N ARG A 8 -4.84 4.82 -34.55
CA ARG A 8 -4.81 3.58 -33.75
C ARG A 8 -3.41 3.00 -33.68
N LYS A 9 -2.68 3.02 -34.81
CA LYS A 9 -1.29 2.54 -34.87
C LYS A 9 -0.35 3.43 -34.04
N PHE A 10 -0.56 4.74 -34.05
CA PHE A 10 0.20 5.70 -33.25
C PHE A 10 -0.03 5.51 -31.74
N LEU A 11 -1.28 5.30 -31.32
CA LEU A 11 -1.61 5.02 -29.91
C LEU A 11 -0.98 3.70 -29.43
N TRP A 12 -1.03 2.65 -30.26
CA TRP A 12 -0.44 1.36 -29.92
C TRP A 12 1.11 1.42 -29.83
N GLN A 13 1.76 2.17 -30.72
CA GLN A 13 3.21 2.39 -30.65
C GLN A 13 3.62 3.25 -29.46
N GLN A 14 2.77 4.18 -29.02
CA GLN A 14 3.02 4.97 -27.82
C GLN A 14 3.03 4.09 -26.56
N GLU A 15 2.15 3.09 -26.48
CA GLU A 15 2.07 2.15 -25.36
C GLU A 15 3.33 1.26 -25.25
N ASP A 16 3.89 0.84 -26.39
CA ASP A 16 5.14 0.06 -26.46
C ASP A 16 6.37 0.89 -26.05
N GLY A 17 6.40 2.18 -26.40
CA GLY A 17 7.49 3.11 -26.06
C GLY A 17 7.50 3.63 -24.62
N LEU A 18 6.35 3.63 -23.94
CA LEU A 18 6.20 4.08 -22.55
C LEU A 18 6.63 3.02 -21.52
N SER A 19 6.91 1.80 -21.95
CA SER A 19 7.37 0.69 -21.09
C SER A 19 8.77 0.90 -20.48
N ARG A 20 9.43 2.04 -20.72
CA ARG A 20 10.79 2.33 -20.19
C ARG A 20 10.93 3.60 -19.37
N SER A 21 9.87 4.35 -19.08
CA SER A 21 9.99 5.57 -18.26
C SER A 21 8.66 5.90 -17.59
N GLY A 22 8.31 5.14 -16.55
CA GLY A 22 7.11 5.40 -15.75
C GLY A 22 7.15 6.77 -15.10
N SER A 23 6.41 7.70 -15.71
CA SER A 23 5.92 8.95 -15.14
C SER A 23 5.40 8.72 -13.71
N GLY A 24 6.12 9.26 -12.71
CA GLY A 24 5.65 9.70 -11.38
C GLY A 24 4.83 8.78 -10.47
N VAL A 25 4.33 7.65 -10.96
CA VAL A 25 3.40 6.76 -10.27
C VAL A 25 4.12 5.45 -10.00
N PRO A 26 4.23 5.05 -8.72
CA PRO A 26 4.82 3.77 -8.36
C PRO A 26 4.16 2.62 -9.11
N ALA A 27 4.97 1.77 -9.74
CA ALA A 27 4.46 0.57 -10.41
C ALA A 27 3.77 -0.36 -9.40
N GLN A 28 2.72 -1.06 -9.87
CA GLN A 28 2.05 -2.10 -9.08
C GLN A 28 3.08 -3.14 -8.63
N ARG A 29 3.15 -3.39 -7.32
CA ARG A 29 4.02 -4.43 -6.76
C ARG A 29 3.44 -5.79 -7.13
N SER A 30 3.92 -6.37 -8.22
CA SER A 30 3.62 -7.76 -8.59
C SER A 30 4.40 -8.69 -7.67
N GLY A 31 3.69 -9.33 -6.73
CA GLY A 31 4.20 -10.49 -5.99
C GLY A 31 4.26 -10.28 -4.48
N GLU A 32 3.54 -11.16 -3.79
CA GLU A 32 3.33 -11.30 -2.35
C GLU A 32 2.41 -10.26 -1.70
N PRO A 33 1.17 -10.64 -1.28
CA PRO A 33 0.49 -9.89 -0.24
C PRO A 33 1.43 -9.94 0.95
N ASN A 34 2.02 -8.80 1.30
CA ASN A 34 2.98 -8.69 2.38
C ASN A 34 2.20 -8.90 3.69
N ARG A 35 1.87 -10.16 3.99
CA ARG A 35 1.11 -10.56 5.17
C ARG A 35 1.96 -10.18 6.37
N ILE A 36 1.55 -9.11 7.03
CA ILE A 36 2.20 -8.65 8.24
C ILE A 36 2.02 -9.76 9.27
N SER A 37 3.12 -10.33 9.75
CA SER A 37 3.06 -11.43 10.71
C SER A 37 2.60 -10.94 12.08
N PRO A 38 2.02 -11.80 12.93
CA PRO A 38 1.63 -11.43 14.30
C PRO A 38 2.81 -10.85 15.09
N GLU A 39 4.02 -11.35 14.84
CA GLU A 39 5.25 -10.87 15.46
C GLU A 39 5.59 -9.43 15.03
N GLN A 40 5.38 -9.10 13.75
CA GLN A 40 5.54 -7.73 13.25
C GLN A 40 4.52 -6.77 13.88
N VAL A 41 3.26 -7.20 14.04
CA VAL A 41 2.23 -6.44 14.75
C VAL A 41 2.62 -6.23 16.21
N HIS A 42 3.09 -7.26 16.89
CA HIS A 42 3.53 -7.17 18.28
C HIS A 42 4.69 -6.18 18.46
N ARG A 43 5.72 -6.27 17.62
CA ARG A 43 6.83 -5.32 17.63
C ARG A 43 6.39 -3.89 17.33
N ALA A 44 5.47 -3.71 16.38
CA ALA A 44 4.91 -2.40 16.07
C ALA A 44 4.17 -1.80 17.27
N ARG A 45 3.34 -2.60 17.97
CA ARG A 45 2.64 -2.16 19.19
C ARG A 45 3.63 -1.71 20.28
N ILE A 46 4.71 -2.46 20.49
CA ILE A 46 5.76 -2.09 21.45
C ILE A 46 6.44 -0.79 21.03
N ALA A 47 6.76 -0.63 19.75
CA ALA A 47 7.40 0.57 19.24
C ALA A 47 6.53 1.82 19.44
N VAL A 48 5.22 1.71 19.16
CA VAL A 48 4.24 2.79 19.39
C VAL A 48 4.16 3.12 20.88
N ALA A 49 4.02 2.11 21.75
CA ALA A 49 3.93 2.31 23.19
C ALA A 49 5.17 3.02 23.78
N ARG A 50 6.35 2.76 23.22
CA ARG A 50 7.60 3.43 23.64
C ARG A 50 7.70 4.88 23.17
N ARG A 51 6.99 5.25 22.12
CA ARG A 51 7.09 6.57 21.49
C ARG A 51 5.94 7.50 21.86
N ALA A 52 4.81 6.95 22.30
CA ALA A 52 3.65 7.71 22.72
C ALA A 52 3.95 8.59 23.94
N GLU A 53 3.38 9.79 23.96
CA GLU A 53 3.55 10.73 25.07
C GLU A 53 2.74 10.31 26.30
N ASN A 54 1.59 9.67 26.08
CA ASN A 54 0.69 9.18 27.12
C ASN A 54 -0.20 8.05 26.60
N ALA A 55 -1.05 7.51 27.47
CA ALA A 55 -1.93 6.38 27.14
C ALA A 55 -3.01 6.72 26.08
N ALA A 56 -3.51 7.96 26.05
CA ALA A 56 -4.49 8.39 25.07
C ALA A 56 -3.85 8.53 23.68
N ASP A 57 -2.65 9.12 23.62
CA ASP A 57 -1.85 9.22 22.40
C ASP A 57 -1.46 7.84 21.86
N CYS A 58 -1.04 6.92 22.73
CA CYS A 58 -0.76 5.54 22.35
C CYS A 58 -1.98 4.87 21.69
N ARG A 59 -3.17 5.02 22.27
CA ARG A 59 -4.40 4.49 21.68
C ARG A 59 -4.70 5.10 20.32
N LEU A 60 -4.57 6.41 20.19
CA LEU A 60 -4.79 7.11 18.92
C LEU A 60 -3.83 6.61 17.83
N LEU A 61 -2.55 6.48 18.16
CA LEU A 61 -1.54 5.98 17.23
C LEU A 61 -1.79 4.54 16.82
N LEU A 62 -2.15 3.67 17.76
CA LEU A 62 -2.49 2.27 17.47
C LEU A 62 -3.72 2.17 16.56
N ASP A 63 -4.73 3.01 16.77
CA ASP A 63 -5.94 3.07 15.95
C ASP A 63 -5.65 3.56 14.53
N MET A 64 -4.91 4.68 14.39
CA MET A 64 -4.51 5.22 13.08
C MET A 64 -3.65 4.23 12.25
N LEU A 65 -2.89 3.37 12.93
CA LEU A 65 -2.07 2.34 12.29
C LEU A 65 -2.81 1.01 12.09
N GLY A 66 -4.08 0.90 12.53
CA GLY A 66 -4.86 -0.34 12.46
C GLY A 66 -4.29 -1.48 13.30
N LEU A 67 -3.50 -1.16 14.35
CA LEU A 67 -2.83 -2.15 15.20
C LEU A 67 -3.72 -2.64 16.34
N VAL A 68 -4.88 -2.00 16.57
CA VAL A 68 -5.87 -2.45 17.55
C VAL A 68 -6.57 -3.70 17.01
N PRO A 69 -6.66 -4.79 17.80
CA PRO A 69 -7.41 -5.96 17.39
C PRO A 69 -8.91 -5.65 17.31
N ASP A 70 -9.55 -6.09 16.24
CA ASP A 70 -11.00 -6.01 16.07
C ASP A 70 -11.74 -7.03 16.98
N GLY A 71 -13.07 -7.10 16.86
CA GLY A 71 -13.90 -8.07 17.58
C GLY A 71 -13.51 -9.54 17.37
N ASP A 72 -12.82 -9.85 16.27
CA ASP A 72 -12.29 -11.19 15.97
C ASP A 72 -10.90 -11.44 16.58
N GLY A 73 -10.33 -10.47 17.30
CA GLY A 73 -8.99 -10.54 17.89
C GLY A 73 -7.84 -10.27 16.93
N GLU A 74 -8.13 -9.98 15.67
CA GLU A 74 -7.15 -9.74 14.61
C GLU A 74 -7.03 -8.26 14.27
N ALA A 75 -5.80 -7.77 14.02
CA ALA A 75 -5.56 -6.37 13.68
C ALA A 75 -5.85 -6.13 12.20
N PRO A 76 -6.55 -5.03 11.82
CA PRO A 76 -6.83 -4.70 10.42
C PRO A 76 -5.64 -4.78 9.46
N VAL A 77 -4.42 -4.52 9.95
CA VAL A 77 -3.19 -4.54 9.13
C VAL A 77 -2.83 -5.92 8.59
N THR A 78 -3.34 -7.00 9.19
CA THR A 78 -2.97 -8.38 8.83
C THR A 78 -3.90 -8.99 7.77
N ARG A 79 -4.98 -8.28 7.41
CA ARG A 79 -6.00 -8.72 6.44
C ARG A 79 -5.61 -8.44 4.99
#